data_AF-A0A1F8EUF8-F1
#
_entry.id   AF-A0A1F8EUF8-F1
#
_cell.length_a   1.000
_cell.length_b   1.000
_cell.length_c   1.000
_cell.angle_alpha   90.00
_cell.angle_beta   90.00
_cell.angle_gamma   90.00
#
_symmetry.space_group_name_H-M   'P 1'
#
loop_
_entity.id
_entity.type
_entity.pdbx_description
1 polymer ?
#
loop_
_entity_poly.entity_id
_entity_poly.type
_entity_poly.pdbx_seq_one_letter_code
_entity_poly.pdbx_strand_id
1 'polypeptide(L)' 'MSKKSNQPAKNTLNDLFGSKTRIKILKFLFRNYLSDFNAKDMAKKLQEADIAVNREIKMLVKIGLINKKK' A
#
# COMPACT_ATOMS: atom_id res chain seq x y z
N MET A 1 -39.61 -0.41 -6.81
CA MET A 1 -38.41 -1.20 -7.13
C MET A 1 -37.23 -0.25 -7.31
N SER A 2 -36.31 -0.20 -6.35
CA SER A 2 -34.95 0.32 -6.60
C SER A 2 -34.01 -0.50 -5.73
N LYS A 3 -33.35 -1.47 -6.36
CA LYS A 3 -32.37 -2.33 -5.71
C LYS A 3 -31.19 -1.45 -5.26
N LYS A 4 -31.13 -1.13 -3.96
CA LYS A 4 -29.88 -0.65 -3.33
C LYS A 4 -28.85 -1.76 -3.53
N SER A 5 -27.92 -1.54 -4.46
CA SER A 5 -26.80 -2.44 -4.67
C SER A 5 -25.89 -2.38 -3.45
N ASN A 6 -25.83 -3.47 -2.69
CA ASN A 6 -24.73 -3.74 -1.78
C ASN A 6 -23.44 -3.82 -2.61
N GLN A 7 -22.74 -2.69 -2.79
CA GLN A 7 -21.36 -2.68 -3.22
C GLN A 7 -20.50 -2.71 -1.97
N PRO A 8 -19.85 -3.84 -1.62
CA PRO A 8 -18.94 -3.85 -0.51
C PRO A 8 -17.76 -2.96 -0.88
N ALA A 9 -17.64 -1.82 -0.18
CA ALA A 9 -16.35 -1.28 0.22
C ALA A 9 -15.29 -1.04 -0.89
N LYS A 10 -15.68 -0.76 -2.15
CA LYS A 10 -14.71 -0.56 -3.25
C LYS A 10 -13.70 0.55 -2.94
N ASN A 11 -14.11 1.54 -2.15
CA ASN A 11 -13.27 2.65 -1.72
C ASN A 11 -12.92 2.66 -0.23
N THR A 12 -13.48 1.76 0.60
CA THR A 12 -13.31 1.84 2.06
C THR A 12 -11.84 1.80 2.50
N LEU A 13 -10.99 1.01 1.84
CA LEU A 13 -9.56 1.03 2.14
C LEU A 13 -8.93 2.36 1.71
N ASN A 14 -9.30 2.91 0.56
CA ASN A 14 -8.82 4.21 0.12
C ASN A 14 -9.22 5.30 1.10
N ASP A 15 -10.43 5.24 1.64
CA ASP A 15 -10.97 6.20 2.59
C ASP A 15 -10.29 6.06 3.97
N LEU A 16 -10.04 4.82 4.42
CA LEU A 16 -9.34 4.54 5.69
C LEU A 16 -7.87 4.94 5.67
N PHE A 17 -7.17 4.65 4.58
CA PHE A 17 -5.72 4.86 4.48
C PHE A 17 -5.35 6.17 3.79
N GLY A 18 -6.30 6.85 3.15
CA GLY A 18 -6.12 8.14 2.46
C GLY A 18 -5.16 8.11 1.27
N SER A 19 -4.64 6.93 0.88
CA SER A 19 -3.61 6.79 -0.15
C SER A 19 -3.74 5.46 -0.89
N LYS A 20 -3.98 5.53 -2.20
CA LYS A 20 -4.03 4.36 -3.09
C LYS A 20 -2.67 3.66 -3.15
N THR A 21 -1.59 4.44 -3.19
CA THR A 21 -0.21 3.93 -3.20
C THR A 21 0.11 3.17 -1.92
N ARG A 22 -0.34 3.66 -0.75
CA ARG A 22 -0.18 2.96 0.53
C ARG A 22 -0.85 1.58 0.52
N ILE A 23 -2.07 1.50 0.00
CA ILE A 23 -2.79 0.22 -0.05
C ILE A 23 -2.12 -0.76 -1.00
N LYS A 24 -1.61 -0.28 -2.14
CA LYS A 24 -0.81 -1.09 -3.06
C LYS A 24 0.43 -1.65 -2.36
N ILE A 25 1.17 -0.81 -1.62
CA ILE A 25 2.35 -1.21 -0.85
C ILE A 25 1.97 -2.26 0.21
N LEU A 26 0.93 -2.03 1.00
CA LEU A 26 0.48 -2.96 2.03
C LEU A 26 0.06 -4.31 1.44
N LYS A 27 -0.72 -4.30 0.34
CA LYS A 27 -1.11 -5.53 -0.38
C LYS A 27 0.11 -6.26 -0.93
N PHE A 28 1.08 -5.52 -1.46
CA PHE A 28 2.32 -6.09 -1.98
C PHE A 28 3.12 -6.77 -0.87
N LEU A 29 3.35 -6.09 0.24
CA LEU A 29 4.09 -6.63 1.38
C LEU A 29 3.40 -7.84 2.01
N PHE A 30 2.08 -7.77 2.16
CA PHE A 30 1.31 -8.90 2.69
C PHE A 30 1.42 -10.15 1.81
N ARG A 31 1.41 -9.99 0.48
CA ARG A 31 1.55 -11.11 -0.46
C ARG A 31 2.97 -11.66 -0.55
N ASN A 32 3.97 -10.91 -0.13
CA ASN A 32 5.37 -11.29 -0.28
C ASN A 32 6.13 -11.19 1.06
N TYR A 33 5.56 -11.81 2.12
CA TYR A 33 5.95 -11.66 3.53
C TYR A 33 7.42 -11.97 3.88
N LEU A 34 8.14 -12.74 3.06
CA LEU A 34 9.50 -13.22 3.37
C LEU A 34 10.61 -12.66 2.48
N SER A 35 10.30 -11.78 1.52
CA SER A 35 11.34 -11.23 0.66
C SER A 35 11.79 -9.86 1.15
N ASP A 36 13.09 -9.60 1.02
CA ASP A 36 13.60 -8.26 1.19
C ASP A 36 13.23 -7.41 -0.03
N PHE A 37 12.77 -6.18 0.21
CA PHE A 37 12.35 -5.28 -0.86
C PHE A 37 13.11 -3.96 -0.80
N ASN A 38 13.55 -3.52 -1.96
CA ASN A 38 13.98 -2.16 -2.20
C ASN A 38 12.78 -1.31 -2.63
N ALA A 39 12.72 -0.06 -2.16
CA ALA A 39 11.70 0.90 -2.56
C ALA A 39 11.65 1.11 -4.08
N LYS A 40 12.81 1.11 -4.76
CA LYS A 40 12.88 1.24 -6.23
C LYS A 40 12.25 0.05 -6.96
N ASP A 41 12.54 -1.16 -6.51
CA ASP A 41 11.98 -2.36 -7.13
C ASP A 41 10.48 -2.49 -6.85
N MET A 42 10.06 -2.06 -5.66
CA MET A 42 8.66 -1.99 -5.30
C MET A 42 7.91 -0.96 -6.16
N ALA A 43 8.49 0.21 -6.41
CA ALA A 43 7.90 1.23 -7.28
C ALA A 43 7.69 0.72 -8.72
N LYS A 44 8.69 0.04 -9.29
CA LYS A 44 8.56 -0.63 -10.58
C LYS A 44 7.44 -1.67 -10.61
N LYS A 45 7.38 -2.56 -9.60
CA LYS A 45 6.35 -3.60 -9.51
C LYS A 45 4.95 -3.02 -9.31
N LEU A 46 4.82 -1.93 -8.57
CA LEU A 46 3.55 -1.26 -8.30
C LEU A 46 3.11 -0.30 -9.40
N GLN A 47 4.00 0.00 -10.36
CA GLN A 47 3.83 1.03 -11.39
C GLN A 47 3.48 2.38 -10.78
N GLU A 48 4.21 2.76 -9.73
CA GLU A 48 4.03 4.00 -8.98
C GLU A 48 5.34 4.79 -9.00
N ALA A 49 5.26 6.11 -8.79
CA ALA A 49 6.46 6.94 -8.74
C ALA A 49 7.34 6.60 -7.53
N ASP A 50 8.66 6.48 -7.75
CA ASP A 50 9.65 6.19 -6.70
C ASP A 50 9.51 7.12 -5.49
N ILE A 51 9.23 8.40 -5.72
CA ILE A 51 9.07 9.40 -4.66
C ILE A 51 7.83 9.10 -3.81
N ALA A 52 6.71 8.75 -4.44
CA ALA A 52 5.47 8.42 -3.75
C ALA A 52 5.65 7.15 -2.90
N VAL A 53 6.27 6.12 -3.46
CA VAL A 53 6.54 4.87 -2.75
C VAL A 53 7.49 5.09 -1.58
N ASN A 54 8.58 5.85 -1.77
CA ASN A 54 9.50 6.19 -0.68
C ASN A 54 8.81 6.96 0.45
N ARG A 55 7.93 7.91 0.12
CA ARG A 55 7.18 8.68 1.13
C ARG A 55 6.30 7.75 1.98
N GLU A 56 5.57 6.86 1.33
CA GLU A 56 4.69 5.91 2.03
C GLU A 56 5.49 4.89 2.85
N ILE A 57 6.59 4.33 2.32
CA ILE A 57 7.46 3.41 3.07
C ILE A 57 8.01 4.10 4.32
N LYS A 58 8.51 5.34 4.22
CA LYS A 58 8.99 6.10 5.39
C LYS A 58 7.90 6.27 6.44
N MET A 59 6.67 6.57 6.02
CA MET A 59 5.53 6.67 6.92
C MET A 59 5.22 5.32 7.60
N LEU A 60 5.19 4.24 6.82
CA LEU A 60 4.92 2.88 7.32
C LEU A 60 6.00 2.40 8.30
N VAL A 61 7.27 2.77 8.08
CA VAL A 61 8.36 2.55 9.05
C VAL A 61 8.15 3.39 10.31
N LYS A 62 7.79 4.67 10.16
CA LYS A 62 7.57 5.58 11.31
C LYS A 62 6.49 5.08 12.25
N ILE A 63 5.41 4.49 11.72
CA ILE A 63 4.31 3.94 12.52
C ILE A 63 4.53 2.48 12.95
N GLY A 64 5.71 1.91 12.67
CA GLY A 64 6.07 0.55 13.11
C GLY A 64 5.44 -0.59 12.31
N LEU A 65 4.83 -0.31 11.14
CA LEU A 65 4.20 -1.33 10.30
C LEU A 65 5.20 -2.08 9.40
N ILE A 66 6.35 -1.46 9.11
CA ILE A 66 7.43 -2.09 8.33
C ILE A 66 8.74 -1.90 9.07
N ASN A 67 9.53 -2.97 9.14
CA ASN A 67 10.89 -2.90 9.65
C ASN A 67 11.86 -2.61 8.52
N LYS A 68 12.70 -1.60 8.71
CA LYS A 68 13.84 -1.36 7.82
C LYS A 68 14.98 -2.26 8.27
N LYS A 69 15.39 -3.22 7.44
CA LYS A 69 16.69 -3.89 7.62
C LYS A 69 17.81 -2.86 7.43
N LYS A 70 18.74 -2.81 8.37
CA LYS A 70 19.94 -1.96 8.31
C LYS A 70 20.96 -2.56 7.36
#